data_AF-A0A4V2AMA3-F1
#
_entry.id   AF-A0A4V2AMA3-F1
#
_cell.length_a   1.000
_cell.length_b   1.000
_cell.length_c   1.000
_cell.angle_alpha   90.00
_cell.angle_beta   90.00
_cell.angle_gamma   90.00
#
_symmetry.space_group_name_H-M   'P 1'
#
loop_
_entity.id
_entity.type
_entity.pdbx_description
1 polymer ?
#
loop_
_entity_poly.entity_id
_entity_poly.type
_entity_poly.pdbx_seq_one_letter_code
_entity_poly.pdbx_strand_id
1 'polypeptide(L)'
;MDLSITTPALLFPAISLMMLAYTNRFLALASLIRNLHAQYKKEPAEKHLVQQIRNLRARIRLIRSMQGFGVLSFLFCIICM
;
A
#
# COMPACT_ATOMS: atom_id res chain seq x y z
N MET A 1 20.63 15.13 -28.09
CA MET A 1 19.57 14.25 -27.57
C MET A 1 20.07 13.77 -26.22
N ASP A 2 19.85 14.60 -25.21
CA ASP A 2 20.45 14.50 -23.87
C ASP A 2 19.40 14.04 -22.85
N LEU A 3 18.64 13.00 -23.20
CA LEU A 3 17.52 12.51 -22.40
C LEU A 3 17.92 11.41 -21.40
N SER A 4 19.21 11.04 -21.29
CA SER A 4 19.63 9.89 -20.47
C SER A 4 19.77 10.21 -18.98
N ILE A 5 20.09 11.46 -18.61
CA ILE A 5 20.33 11.85 -17.20
C ILE A 5 19.02 12.20 -16.47
N THR A 6 18.02 12.73 -17.17
CA THR A 6 16.77 13.22 -16.55
C THR A 6 15.81 12.10 -16.17
N THR A 7 15.74 11.02 -16.94
CA THR A 7 14.79 9.91 -16.70
C THR A 7 15.01 9.21 -15.35
N PRO A 8 16.22 8.72 -14.98
CA PRO A 8 16.43 8.14 -13.66
C PRO A 8 16.30 9.17 -12.53
N ALA A 9 16.65 10.44 -12.78
CA ALA A 9 16.51 11.52 -11.80
C ALA A 9 15.04 11.85 -11.46
N LEU A 10 14.10 11.62 -12.39
CA LEU A 10 12.65 11.79 -12.16
C LEU A 10 11.99 10.53 -11.57
N LEU A 11 12.47 9.34 -11.95
CA LEU A 11 11.90 8.08 -11.49
C LEU A 11 12.16 7.81 -10.01
N PHE A 12 13.36 8.11 -9.52
CA PHE A 12 13.72 7.88 -8.11
C PHE A 12 12.80 8.62 -7.10
N PRO A 13 12.56 9.94 -7.23
CA PRO A 13 11.64 10.65 -6.33
C PRO A 13 10.20 10.18 -6.50
N ALA A 14 9.76 9.82 -7.72
CA ALA A 14 8.42 9.30 -7.97
C ALA A 14 8.18 7.95 -7.27
N ILE A 15 9.14 7.02 -7.37
CA ILE A 15 9.08 5.71 -6.68
C ILE A 15 9.08 5.92 -5.16
N SER A 16 9.94 6.80 -4.64
CA SER A 16 10.01 7.11 -3.21
C SER A 16 8.70 7.67 -2.67
N LEU A 17 8.09 8.62 -3.39
CA LEU A 17 6.80 9.21 -3.03
C LEU A 17 5.67 8.17 -3.09
N MET A 18 5.70 7.28 -4.10
CA MET A 18 4.76 6.16 -4.21
C MET A 18 4.89 5.22 -3.00
N MET A 19 6.11 4.81 -2.64
CA MET A 19 6.37 3.96 -1.47
C MET A 19 5.88 4.62 -0.18
N LEU A 20 6.14 5.92 0.01
CA LEU A 20 5.67 6.66 1.18
C LEU A 20 4.15 6.69 1.29
N ALA A 21 3.45 6.96 0.18
CA ALA A 21 1.99 6.99 0.13
C ALA A 21 1.36 5.63 0.48
N TYR A 22 1.89 4.54 -0.09
CA TYR A 22 1.39 3.19 0.19
C TYR A 22 1.75 2.71 1.60
N THR A 23 2.93 3.06 2.11
CA THR A 23 3.35 2.78 3.49
C THR A 23 2.43 3.48 4.49
N ASN A 24 2.08 4.75 4.26
CA ASN A 24 1.16 5.47 5.13
C ASN A 24 -0.24 4.82 5.18
N ARG A 25 -0.79 4.45 4.01
CA ARG A 25 -2.08 3.72 3.94
C ARG A 25 -2.02 2.36 4.64
N PHE A 26 -0.90 1.64 4.50
CA PHE A 26 -0.69 0.36 5.18
C PHE A 26 -0.65 0.54 6.70
N LEU A 27 0.12 1.51 7.22
CA LEU A 27 0.23 1.77 8.65
C LEU A 27 -1.11 2.15 9.28
N ALA A 28 -1.89 3.01 8.61
CA ALA A 28 -3.22 3.40 9.08
C ALA A 28 -4.15 2.18 9.20
N LEU A 29 -4.21 1.32 8.18
CA LEU A 29 -5.06 0.12 8.21
C LEU A 29 -4.55 -0.92 9.22
N ALA A 30 -3.23 -1.09 9.34
CA ALA A 30 -2.65 -2.00 10.32
C ALA A 30 -2.95 -1.54 11.76
N SER A 31 -2.88 -0.24 12.03
CA SER A 31 -3.27 0.34 13.31
C SER A 31 -4.76 0.09 13.60
N LEU A 32 -5.64 0.32 12.62
CA LEU A 32 -7.08 0.08 12.77
C LEU A 32 -7.39 -1.40 13.06
N ILE A 33 -6.74 -2.34 12.35
CA ILE A 33 -6.90 -3.78 12.60
C ILE A 33 -6.48 -4.14 14.03
N ARG A 34 -5.36 -3.60 14.53
CA ARG A 34 -4.89 -3.85 15.91
C ARG A 34 -5.88 -3.32 16.94
N ASN A 35 -6.43 -2.13 16.73
CA ASN A 35 -7.44 -1.53 17.61
C ASN A 35 -8.74 -2.36 17.64
N LEU A 36 -9.27 -2.75 16.48
CA LEU A 36 -10.43 -3.64 16.39
C LEU A 36 -10.16 -5.00 17.05
N HIS A 37 -8.96 -5.55 16.88
CA HIS A 37 -8.60 -6.82 17.49
C HIS A 37 -8.53 -6.70 19.03
N ALA A 38 -8.03 -5.58 19.55
CA ALA A 38 -8.01 -5.30 20.98
C ALA A 38 -9.44 -5.15 21.56
N GLN A 39 -10.36 -4.51 20.81
CA GLN A 39 -11.78 -4.42 21.18
C GLN A 39 -12.45 -5.80 21.18
N TYR A 40 -12.22 -6.61 20.14
CA TYR A 40 -12.75 -7.98 20.07
C TYR A 40 -12.28 -8.87 21.24
N LYS A 41 -11.05 -8.67 21.73
CA LYS A 41 -10.55 -9.39 22.90
C LYS A 41 -11.27 -9.01 24.20
N LYS A 42 -11.78 -7.77 24.31
CA LYS A 42 -12.57 -7.32 25.46
C LYS A 42 -14.01 -7.82 25.38
N GLU A 43 -14.60 -7.77 24.19
CA GLU A 43 -16.01 -8.12 23.95
C GLU A 43 -16.14 -9.07 22.75
N PRO A 44 -15.98 -10.39 22.96
CA PRO A 44 -15.95 -11.37 21.87
C PRO A 44 -17.33 -11.65 21.22
N ALA A 45 -18.42 -11.11 21.77
CA ALA A 45 -19.78 -11.32 21.26
C ALA A 45 -20.05 -10.57 19.94
N GLU A 46 -19.24 -9.56 19.60
CA GLU A 46 -19.48 -8.74 18.41
C GLU A 46 -18.93 -9.38 17.12
N LYS A 47 -19.75 -10.23 16.49
CA LYS A 47 -19.44 -10.86 15.20
C LYS A 47 -19.11 -9.84 14.08
N HIS A 48 -19.59 -8.59 14.19
CA HIS A 48 -19.30 -7.53 13.23
C HIS A 48 -17.82 -7.09 13.23
N LEU A 49 -17.11 -7.15 14.37
CA LEU A 49 -15.68 -6.80 14.42
C LEU A 49 -14.83 -7.76 13.58
N VAL A 50 -15.15 -9.05 13.62
CA VAL A 50 -14.44 -10.07 12.82
C VAL A 50 -14.62 -9.80 11.32
N GLN A 51 -15.84 -9.44 10.90
CA GLN A 51 -16.11 -9.06 9.51
C GLN A 51 -15.35 -7.80 9.10
N GLN A 52 -15.31 -6.77 9.95
CA GLN A 52 -14.56 -5.54 9.69
C GLN A 52 -13.05 -5.81 9.57
N ILE A 53 -12.45 -6.59 10.47
CA ILE A 53 -11.04 -7.00 10.38
C ILE A 53 -10.77 -7.73 9.06
N ARG A 54 -11.69 -8.63 8.64
CA ARG A 54 -11.56 -9.35 7.36
C ARG A 54 -11.57 -8.41 6.16
N ASN A 55 -12.46 -7.42 6.16
CA ASN A 55 -12.52 -6.38 5.13
C ASN A 55 -11.26 -5.52 5.09
N LEU A 56 -10.75 -5.09 6.26
CA LEU A 56 -9.52 -4.30 6.34
C LEU A 56 -8.30 -5.09 5.84
N ARG A 57 -8.21 -6.39 6.15
CA ARG A 57 -7.16 -7.27 5.59
C ARG A 57 -7.28 -7.41 4.08
N ALA A 58 -8.50 -7.50 3.54
CA ALA A 58 -8.70 -7.52 2.09
C ALA A 58 -8.24 -6.21 1.44
N ARG A 59 -8.56 -5.07 2.06
CA ARG A 59 -8.11 -3.75 1.62
C ARG A 59 -6.58 -3.63 1.60
N ILE A 60 -5.89 -4.17 2.61
CA ILE A 60 -4.41 -4.24 2.61
C ILE A 60 -3.88 -5.03 1.41
N ARG A 61 -4.49 -6.17 1.08
CA ARG A 61 -4.09 -6.95 -0.11
C ARG A 61 -4.26 -6.14 -1.40
N LEU A 62 -5.37 -5.44 -1.56
CA LEU A 62 -5.62 -4.58 -2.72
C LEU A 62 -4.57 -3.47 -2.85
N ILE A 63 -4.25 -2.80 -1.74
CA ILE A 63 -3.21 -1.75 -1.69
C ILE A 63 -1.85 -2.30 -2.10
N ARG A 64 -1.48 -3.50 -1.62
CA ARG A 64 -0.22 -4.16 -2.01
C ARG A 64 -0.20 -4.49 -3.50
N SER A 65 -1.31 -4.99 -4.06
CA SER A 65 -1.41 -5.24 -5.50
C SER A 65 -1.28 -3.95 -6.31
N MET A 66 -1.95 -2.87 -5.92
CA MET A 66 -1.85 -1.56 -6.57
C MET A 66 -0.41 -1.02 -6.54
N GLN A 67 0.29 -1.15 -5.41
CA GLN A 67 1.70 -0.79 -5.31
C GLN A 67 2.57 -1.62 -6.25
N GLY A 68 2.32 -2.94 -6.34
CA GLY A 68 3.00 -3.84 -7.26
C GLY A 68 2.79 -3.45 -8.73
N PHE A 69 1.56 -3.16 -9.13
CA PHE A 69 1.26 -2.66 -10.49
C PHE A 69 1.93 -1.32 -10.76
N GLY A 70 2.02 -0.43 -9.76
CA GLY A 70 2.76 0.82 -9.88
C GLY A 70 4.25 0.59 -10.16
N VAL A 71 4.89 -0.32 -9.42
CA VAL A 71 6.30 -0.70 -9.66
C VAL A 71 6.45 -1.32 -11.05
N LEU A 72 5.54 -2.22 -11.44
CA LEU A 72 5.54 -2.85 -12.76
C LEU A 72 5.45 -1.81 -13.88
N SER A 73 4.60 -0.78 -13.71
CA SER A 73 4.48 0.32 -14.67
C SER A 73 5.79 1.12 -14.79
N PHE A 74 6.48 1.38 -13.68
CA PHE A 74 7.80 2.04 -13.73
C PHE A 74 8.85 1.16 -14.40
N LEU A 75 8.85 -0.16 -14.15
CA LEU A 75 9.75 -1.10 -14.82
C LEU A 75 9.51 -1.12 -16.33
N PHE A 76 8.26 -1.21 -16.78
CA PHE A 76 7.95 -1.14 -18.21
C PHE A 76 8.33 0.20 -18.83
N CYS A 77 8.14 1.31 -18.11
CA CYS A 77 8.58 2.63 -18.57
C CYS A 77 10.10 2.65 -18.82
N ILE A 78 10.89 2.08 -17.90
CA ILE A 78 12.36 1.98 -18.04
C ILE A 78 12.76 1.06 -19.20
N ILE A 79 12.02 -0.03 -19.44
CA ILE A 79 12.33 -0.97 -20.54
C ILE A 79 11.99 -0.38 -21.91
N CYS A 80 10.93 0.43 -21.99
CA CYS A 80 10.47 1.02 -23.25
C CYS A 80 11.25 2.28 -23.68
N MET A 81 11.86 3.00 -22.72
CA MET A 81 12.68 4.19 -22.97
C MET A 81 14.11 3.79 -23.29
#